data_AF-A0A2V5WQJ7-F1
#
_entry.id   AF-A0A2V5WQJ7-F1
#
_cell.length_a   1.000
_cell.length_b   1.000
_cell.length_c   1.000
_cell.angle_alpha   90.00
_cell.angle_beta   90.00
_cell.angle_gamma   90.00
#
_symmetry.space_group_name_H-M   'P 1'
#
loop_
_entity.id
_entity.type
_entity.pdbx_description
1 polymer ?
#
loop_
_entity_poly.entity_id
_entity_poly.type
_entity_poly.pdbx_seq_one_letter_code
_entity_poly.pdbx_strand_id
1 'polypeptide(L)'
;MDCPNRRFYQITDEVVGWHLSGRDVQRREFVIGVYAMLLDETCFFLAVDFDRESWQQDAEAFLETCQRLDVPAALERSRSGNGGHVWFFFEEAIPASLARKLGSHILTETMESRPEIGLHSYD
;
A
#
# COMPACT_ATOMS: atom_id res chain seq x y z
N MET A 1 6.99 -5.26 25.96
CA MET A 1 6.62 -3.93 25.44
C MET A 1 7.75 -2.91 25.52
N ASP A 2 8.95 -3.26 26.04
CA ASP A 2 10.10 -2.36 26.03
C ASP A 2 11.00 -2.64 24.82
N CYS A 3 10.91 -1.78 23.82
CA CYS A 3 11.93 -1.68 22.78
C CYS A 3 12.75 -0.41 23.05
N PRO A 4 14.02 -0.51 23.46
CA PRO A 4 14.84 0.65 23.82
C PRO A 4 15.14 1.58 22.64
N ASN A 5 14.88 1.14 21.40
CA ASN A 5 15.01 1.92 20.17
C ASN A 5 13.66 2.49 19.66
N ARG A 6 12.60 2.41 20.47
CA ARG A 6 11.27 2.91 20.12
C ARG A 6 11.22 4.44 20.27
N ARG A 7 11.73 5.15 19.26
CA ARG A 7 11.67 6.60 19.16
C ARG A 7 10.57 7.00 18.19
N PHE A 8 9.37 7.25 18.71
CA PHE A 8 8.31 7.83 17.89
C PHE A 8 8.57 9.32 17.71
N TYR A 9 8.68 9.75 16.45
CA TYR A 9 8.53 11.15 16.13
C TYR A 9 7.05 11.51 16.25
N GLN A 10 6.76 12.66 16.85
CA GLN A 10 5.44 13.25 16.68
C GLN A 10 5.26 13.56 15.20
N ILE A 11 4.15 13.08 14.63
CA ILE A 11 3.81 13.38 13.24
C ILE A 11 3.36 14.83 13.18
N THR A 12 4.16 15.65 12.51
CA THR A 12 3.94 17.08 12.26
C THR A 12 4.09 17.33 10.76
N ASP A 13 3.57 18.46 10.26
CA ASP A 13 3.70 18.83 8.84
C ASP A 13 5.16 18.87 8.38
N GLU A 14 6.08 19.30 9.26
CA GLU A 14 7.52 19.30 8.98
C GLU A 14 8.07 17.89 8.78
N VAL A 15 7.71 16.96 9.68
CA VAL A 15 8.10 15.54 9.60
C VAL A 15 7.53 14.87 8.34
N VAL A 16 6.28 15.19 7.96
CA VAL A 16 5.69 14.75 6.69
C VAL A 16 6.46 15.33 5.50
N GLY A 17 6.80 16.61 5.52
CA GLY A 17 7.61 17.26 4.48
C GLY A 17 8.99 16.62 4.31
N TRP A 18 9.65 16.23 5.40
CA TRP A 18 10.91 15.49 5.36
C TRP A 18 10.76 14.11 4.72
N HIS A 19 9.69 13.39 5.05
CA HIS A 19 9.40 12.10 4.41
C HIS A 19 9.19 12.25 2.90
N LEU A 20 8.38 13.22 2.46
CA LEU A 20 8.08 13.44 1.05
C LEU A 20 9.31 13.90 0.25
N SER A 21 10.20 14.68 0.86
CA SER A 21 11.48 15.07 0.23
C SER A 21 12.58 14.00 0.35
N GLY A 22 12.35 12.96 1.17
CA GLY A 22 13.32 11.92 1.51
C GLY A 22 14.50 12.40 2.37
N ARG A 23 14.43 13.62 2.93
CA ARG A 23 15.55 14.24 3.67
C ARG A 23 15.09 15.03 4.88
N ASP A 24 15.81 14.89 6.00
CA ASP A 24 15.61 15.73 7.19
C ASP A 24 16.25 17.12 7.06
N VAL A 25 16.09 17.97 8.08
CA VAL A 25 16.70 19.31 8.15
C VAL A 25 18.23 19.31 8.01
N GLN A 26 18.89 18.18 8.30
CA GLN A 26 20.34 18.00 8.16
C GLN A 26 20.73 17.38 6.81
N ARG A 27 19.77 17.26 5.88
CA ARG A 27 19.91 16.62 4.56
C ARG A 27 20.27 15.14 4.60
N ARG A 28 20.05 14.47 5.74
CA ARG A 28 20.21 13.03 5.88
C ARG A 28 18.97 12.32 5.35
N GLU A 29 19.14 11.10 4.85
CA GLU A 29 18.01 10.30 4.38
C GLU A 29 16.98 10.12 5.51
N PHE A 30 15.72 10.38 5.19
CA PHE A 30 14.63 10.33 6.15
C PHE A 30 13.37 9.76 5.51
N VAL A 31 12.81 8.72 6.13
CA VAL A 31 11.53 8.13 5.76
C VAL A 31 10.77 7.75 7.03
N ILE A 32 9.44 7.85 6.96
CA ILE A 32 8.55 7.39 8.03
C ILE A 32 7.97 6.06 7.57
N GLY A 33 7.97 5.07 8.47
CA GLY A 33 7.23 3.83 8.30
C GLY A 33 5.96 3.87 9.14
N VAL A 34 4.90 3.25 8.64
CA VAL A 34 3.68 2.98 9.40
C VAL A 34 3.49 1.48 9.54
N TYR A 35 3.02 1.03 10.69
CA TYR A 35 2.59 -0.34 10.89
C TYR A 35 1.08 -0.41 10.65
N ALA A 36 0.64 -1.22 9.69
CA ALA A 36 -0.73 -1.18 9.18
C ALA A 36 -1.77 -1.74 10.17
N MET A 37 -1.40 -2.70 11.02
CA MET A 37 -2.32 -3.35 11.95
C MET A 37 -2.31 -2.68 13.32
N LEU A 38 -3.50 -2.45 13.86
CA LEU A 38 -3.70 -2.03 15.24
C LEU A 38 -3.58 -3.22 16.20
N LEU A 39 -3.53 -2.95 17.50
CA LEU A 39 -3.34 -3.97 18.53
C LEU A 39 -4.51 -4.97 18.64
N ASP A 40 -5.68 -4.58 18.13
CA ASP A 40 -6.91 -5.40 18.09
C ASP A 40 -7.12 -6.08 16.72
N GLU A 41 -6.05 -6.20 15.92
CA GLU A 41 -6.05 -6.85 14.61
C GLU A 41 -6.94 -6.15 13.55
N THR A 42 -7.25 -4.88 13.75
CA THR A 42 -7.93 -4.02 12.76
C THR A 42 -6.94 -3.15 11.97
N CYS A 43 -7.37 -2.55 10.85
CA CYS A 43 -6.56 -1.62 10.06
C CYS A 43 -7.44 -0.53 9.39
N PHE A 44 -6.81 0.59 9.03
CA PHE A 44 -7.45 1.70 8.31
C PHE A 44 -7.17 1.70 6.80
N PHE A 45 -6.29 0.81 6.34
CA PHE A 45 -5.94 0.72 4.92
C PHE A 45 -5.50 -0.70 4.54
N LEU A 46 -5.54 -0.96 3.23
CA LEU A 46 -4.90 -2.08 2.57
C LEU A 46 -3.93 -1.54 1.54
N ALA A 47 -2.73 -2.11 1.48
CA ALA A 47 -1.79 -1.91 0.38
C ALA A 47 -1.63 -3.24 -0.36
N VAL A 48 -1.72 -3.20 -1.68
CA VAL A 48 -1.46 -4.32 -2.59
C VAL A 48 -0.18 -3.97 -3.33
N ASP A 49 0.87 -4.77 -3.13
CA ASP A 49 2.20 -4.52 -3.67
C ASP A 49 2.35 -5.17 -5.06
N PHE A 50 2.85 -4.40 -6.01
CA PHE A 50 3.17 -4.85 -7.36
C PHE A 50 4.63 -4.50 -7.67
N ASP A 51 5.45 -5.51 -7.89
CA ASP A 51 6.87 -5.36 -8.19
C ASP A 51 7.25 -5.99 -9.55
N ARG A 52 8.51 -5.85 -9.97
CA ARG A 52 9.09 -6.50 -11.18
C ARG A 52 8.63 -5.89 -12.51
N GLU A 53 9.10 -6.45 -13.61
CA GLU A 53 9.02 -5.85 -14.95
C GLU A 53 7.59 -5.52 -15.43
N SER A 54 6.58 -6.26 -14.97
CA SER A 54 5.18 -6.09 -15.40
C SER A 54 4.30 -5.31 -14.41
N TRP A 55 4.87 -4.73 -13.34
CA TRP A 55 4.10 -4.12 -12.25
C TRP A 55 3.08 -3.08 -12.73
N GLN A 56 3.40 -2.33 -13.80
CA GLN A 56 2.53 -1.30 -14.34
C GLN A 56 1.27 -1.91 -14.95
N GLN A 57 1.43 -2.92 -15.82
CA GLN A 57 0.30 -3.57 -16.47
C GLN A 57 -0.56 -4.33 -15.45
N ASP A 58 0.08 -4.95 -14.46
CA ASP A 58 -0.59 -5.69 -13.39
C ASP A 58 -1.39 -4.76 -12.48
N ALA A 59 -0.80 -3.64 -12.04
CA ALA A 59 -1.47 -2.64 -11.22
C ALA A 59 -2.59 -1.93 -11.99
N GLU A 60 -2.41 -1.64 -13.28
CA GLU A 60 -3.46 -1.07 -14.14
C GLU A 60 -4.64 -2.02 -14.29
N ALA A 61 -4.40 -3.31 -14.56
CA ALA A 61 -5.46 -4.31 -14.65
C ALA A 61 -6.22 -4.47 -13.32
N PHE A 62 -5.50 -4.43 -12.21
CA PHE A 62 -6.10 -4.46 -10.88
C PHE A 62 -6.96 -3.21 -10.60
N LEU A 63 -6.48 -2.02 -10.97
CA LEU A 63 -7.24 -0.76 -10.88
C LEU A 63 -8.50 -0.78 -11.76
N GLU A 64 -8.43 -1.29 -12.99
CA GLU A 64 -9.60 -1.44 -13.86
C GLU A 64 -10.66 -2.35 -13.21
N THR A 65 -10.24 -3.44 -12.56
CA THR A 65 -11.15 -4.31 -11.81
C THR A 65 -11.76 -3.57 -10.61
N CYS A 66 -10.97 -2.78 -9.87
CA CYS A 66 -11.50 -1.92 -8.81
C CYS A 66 -12.57 -0.96 -9.33
N GLN A 67 -12.31 -0.29 -10.47
CA GLN A 67 -13.27 0.63 -11.11
C GLN A 67 -14.55 -0.08 -11.54
N ARG A 68 -14.45 -1.28 -12.12
CA ARG A 68 -15.60 -2.11 -12.51
C ARG A 68 -16.46 -2.53 -11.32
N LEU A 69 -15.84 -2.76 -10.17
CA LEU A 69 -16.51 -3.11 -8.91
C LEU A 69 -16.95 -1.89 -8.09
N ASP A 70 -16.75 -0.67 -8.60
CA ASP A 70 -17.02 0.59 -7.90
C ASP A 70 -16.28 0.72 -6.55
N VAL A 71 -15.05 0.19 -6.49
CA VAL A 71 -14.19 0.25 -5.31
C VAL A 71 -13.11 1.33 -5.51
N PRO A 72 -13.09 2.40 -4.69
CA PRO A 72 -12.05 3.42 -4.76
C PRO A 72 -10.67 2.87 -4.39
N ALA A 73 -9.68 3.12 -5.24
CA ALA A 73 -8.29 2.72 -5.02
C ALA A 73 -7.33 3.77 -5.59
N ALA A 74 -6.15 3.92 -4.98
CA ALA A 74 -5.13 4.87 -5.41
C ALA A 74 -3.80 4.16 -5.70
N LEU A 75 -3.21 4.39 -6.87
CA LEU A 75 -1.90 3.86 -7.23
C LEU A 75 -0.79 4.84 -6.88
N GLU A 76 0.23 4.35 -6.18
CA GLU A 76 1.47 5.05 -5.86
C GLU A 76 2.64 4.29 -6.45
N ARG A 77 3.53 4.99 -7.17
CA ARG A 77 4.77 4.40 -7.69
C ARG A 77 5.83 4.40 -6.60
N SER A 78 6.45 3.25 -6.36
CA SER A 78 7.48 3.10 -5.33
C SER A 78 8.70 4.01 -5.58
N ARG A 79 9.45 4.30 -4.52
CA ARG A 79 10.65 5.15 -4.59
C ARG A 79 11.75 4.59 -5.49
N SER A 80 11.82 3.26 -5.64
CA SER A 80 12.78 2.61 -6.53
C SER A 80 12.44 2.81 -8.01
N GLY A 81 11.17 3.10 -8.31
CA GLY A 81 10.63 3.17 -9.67
C GLY A 81 10.33 1.80 -10.30
N ASN A 82 10.63 0.71 -9.60
CA ASN A 82 10.53 -0.67 -10.12
C ASN A 82 9.31 -1.43 -9.57
N GLY A 83 8.33 -0.70 -9.03
CA GLY A 83 7.12 -1.24 -8.45
C GLY A 83 6.12 -0.13 -8.13
N GLY A 84 4.97 -0.51 -7.61
CA GLY A 84 3.94 0.39 -7.14
C GLY A 84 2.95 -0.31 -6.22
N HIS A 85 2.31 0.48 -5.37
CA HIS A 85 1.31 -0.01 -4.43
C HIS A 85 -0.06 0.53 -4.81
N VAL A 86 -1.07 -0.34 -4.80
CA VAL A 86 -2.48 0.07 -4.85
C VAL A 86 -3.02 0.14 -3.42
N TRP A 87 -3.49 1.32 -3.04
CA TRP A 87 -3.95 1.66 -1.70
C TRP A 87 -5.47 1.74 -1.64
N PHE A 88 -6.04 1.18 -0.58
CA PHE A 88 -7.43 1.34 -0.17
C PHE A 88 -7.46 1.96 1.22
N PHE A 89 -8.37 2.90 1.46
CA PHE A 89 -8.53 3.56 2.74
C PHE A 89 -9.95 3.37 3.26
N PHE A 90 -10.08 3.08 4.55
CA PHE A 90 -11.34 2.84 5.23
C PHE A 90 -11.63 3.99 6.18
N GLU A 91 -12.88 4.45 6.22
CA GLU A 91 -13.32 5.52 7.13
C GLU A 91 -13.20 5.12 8.60
N GLU A 92 -13.42 3.83 8.88
CA GLU A 92 -13.31 3.22 10.20
C GLU A 92 -12.31 2.06 10.16
N ALA A 93 -11.76 1.71 11.33
CA ALA A 93 -10.89 0.55 11.42
C ALA A 93 -11.71 -0.74 11.21
N ILE A 94 -11.30 -1.55 10.22
CA ILE A 94 -11.95 -2.83 9.91
C ILE A 94 -11.03 -4.00 10.27
N PRO A 95 -11.54 -5.22 10.49
CA PRO A 95 -10.69 -6.38 10.69
C PRO A 95 -9.69 -6.54 9.53
N ALA A 96 -8.40 -6.67 9.83
CA ALA A 96 -7.37 -6.81 8.79
C ALA A 96 -7.63 -8.05 7.90
N SER A 97 -8.24 -9.09 8.47
CA SER A 97 -8.67 -10.28 7.72
C SER A 97 -9.76 -9.97 6.68
N LEU A 98 -10.63 -9.00 6.93
CA LEU A 98 -11.64 -8.55 5.97
C LEU A 98 -11.00 -7.73 4.84
N ALA A 99 -10.11 -6.79 5.19
CA ALA A 99 -9.34 -6.02 4.21
C ALA A 99 -8.58 -6.95 3.26
N ARG A 100 -7.90 -7.98 3.79
CA ARG A 100 -7.19 -8.97 2.97
C ARG A 100 -8.12 -9.76 2.05
N LYS A 101 -9.30 -10.16 2.53
CA LYS A 101 -10.30 -10.85 1.69
C LYS A 101 -10.78 -9.99 0.53
N LEU A 102 -10.99 -8.69 0.76
CA LEU A 102 -11.30 -7.74 -0.31
C LEU A 102 -10.19 -7.75 -1.37
N GLY A 103 -8.93 -7.55 -0.96
CA GLY A 103 -7.79 -7.57 -1.89
C GLY A 103 -7.70 -8.88 -2.68
N SER A 104 -7.80 -10.03 -2.01
CA SER A 104 -7.77 -11.36 -2.67
C SER A 104 -8.92 -11.58 -3.64
N HIS A 105 -10.12 -11.08 -3.32
CA HIS A 105 -11.26 -11.17 -4.23
C HIS A 105 -11.04 -10.36 -5.50
N ILE A 106 -10.59 -9.10 -5.36
CA ILE A 106 -10.27 -8.25 -6.52
C ILE A 106 -9.14 -8.85 -7.36
N LEU A 107 -8.10 -9.42 -6.73
CA LEU A 107 -7.03 -10.12 -7.44
C LEU A 107 -7.59 -11.29 -8.27
N THR A 108 -8.49 -12.08 -7.69
CA THR A 108 -9.11 -13.22 -8.38
C THR A 108 -9.96 -12.75 -9.57
N GLU A 109 -10.80 -11.73 -9.38
CA GLU A 109 -11.59 -11.11 -10.47
C GLU A 109 -10.71 -10.53 -11.58
N THR A 110 -9.54 -10.00 -11.21
CA THR A 110 -8.56 -9.48 -12.17
C THR A 110 -7.99 -10.62 -13.02
N MET A 111 -7.56 -11.71 -12.38
CA MET A 111 -7.03 -12.91 -13.06
C MET A 111 -8.07 -13.56 -13.99
N GLU A 112 -9.33 -13.65 -13.56
CA GLU A 112 -10.40 -14.24 -14.37
C GLU A 112 -10.71 -13.41 -15.61
N SER A 113 -10.64 -12.07 -15.50
CA SER A 113 -10.88 -11.16 -16.62
C SER A 113 -9.71 -11.04 -17.59
N ARG A 114 -8.48 -11.41 -17.18
CA ARG A 114 -7.26 -11.37 -18.01
C ARG A 114 -6.36 -12.59 -17.75
N PRO A 115 -6.70 -13.78 -18.30
CA PRO A 115 -5.96 -15.02 -18.06
C PRO A 115 -4.50 -14.98 -18.55
N GLU A 116 -4.20 -14.14 -19.55
CA GLU A 116 -2.85 -13.91 -20.06
C GLU A 116 -1.93 -13.11 -19.12
N ILE A 117 -2.49 -12.36 -18.17
CA ILE A 117 -1.74 -11.58 -17.20
C ILE A 117 -1.59 -12.44 -15.94
N GLY A 118 -0.53 -13.25 -15.91
CA GLY A 118 -0.27 -14.20 -14.81
C GLY A 118 0.01 -13.57 -13.44
N LEU A 119 -0.15 -12.24 -13.28
CA LEU A 119 0.08 -11.48 -12.04
C LEU A 119 1.38 -11.90 -11.34
N HIS A 120 2.44 -12.12 -12.14
CA HIS A 120 3.72 -12.65 -11.68
C HIS A 120 4.56 -11.65 -10.85
N SER A 121 3.98 -10.47 -10.59
CA SER A 121 4.50 -9.30 -9.89
C SER A 121 3.97 -9.12 -8.46
N TYR A 122 2.89 -9.82 -8.09
CA TYR A 122 2.23 -9.69 -6.79
C TYR A 122 2.96 -10.49 -5.70
N ASP A 123 3.10 -9.92 -4.49
CA ASP A 123 3.60 -10.58 -3.26
C ASP A 123 2.57 -10.44 -2.10
#